data_AF-A0A658NN38-F1
#
_entry.id   AF-A0A658NN38-F1
#
_cell.length_a   1.000
_cell.length_b   1.000
_cell.length_c   1.000
_cell.angle_alpha   90.00
_cell.angle_beta   90.00
_cell.angle_gamma   90.00
#
_symmetry.space_group_name_H-M   'P 1'
#
loop_
_entity.id
_entity.type
_entity.pdbx_description
1 polymer ?
#
loop_
_entity_poly.entity_id
_entity_poly.type
_entity_poly.pdbx_seq_one_letter_code
_entity_poly.pdbx_strand_id
1 'polypeptide(L)'
;IASVTLLDYTESTPFCSLCHVMKPEYTAYEHSPHSRVECGTCHVGPGVMAAVKAKIENARYVWVYPLNLYERPIPSPITSLRPTTQ
;
A
#
# COMPACT_ATOMS: atom_id res chain seq x y z
N ILE A 1 11.00 -16.36 -10.46
CA ILE A 1 11.59 -16.01 -9.14
C ILE A 1 11.76 -14.50 -9.02
N ALA A 2 12.53 -13.83 -9.90
CA ALA A 2 12.73 -12.38 -9.87
C ALA A 2 11.44 -11.53 -9.79
N SER A 3 10.38 -11.92 -10.52
CA SER A 3 9.10 -11.19 -10.50
C SER A 3 8.35 -11.28 -9.17
N VAL A 4 8.47 -12.39 -8.43
CA VAL A 4 7.78 -12.58 -7.14
C VAL A 4 8.43 -11.72 -6.07
N THR A 5 9.77 -11.73 -6.02
CA THR A 5 10.55 -10.88 -5.11
C THR A 5 10.25 -9.39 -5.32
N LEU A 6 10.00 -8.97 -6.56
CA LEU A 6 9.60 -7.60 -6.85
C LEU A 6 8.20 -7.28 -6.29
N LEU A 7 7.23 -8.19 -6.43
CA LEU A 7 5.91 -8.01 -5.84
C LEU A 7 6.02 -7.82 -4.33
N ASP A 8 6.72 -8.73 -3.65
CA ASP A 8 6.92 -8.71 -2.19
C ASP A 8 7.61 -7.41 -1.73
N TYR A 9 8.65 -6.97 -2.44
CA TYR A 9 9.34 -5.71 -2.10
C TYR A 9 8.41 -4.50 -2.22
N THR A 10 7.61 -4.41 -3.28
CA THR A 10 6.69 -3.29 -3.51
C THR A 10 5.49 -3.25 -2.57
N GLU A 11 5.44 -4.18 -1.62
CA GLU A 11 4.38 -4.34 -0.61
C GLU A 11 4.95 -4.20 0.81
N SER A 12 6.25 -3.95 0.90
CA SER A 12 6.99 -3.80 2.14
C SER A 12 6.88 -2.39 2.73
N THR A 13 7.00 -2.31 4.04
CA THR A 13 7.07 -1.09 4.83
C THR A 13 8.19 -0.15 4.35
N PRO A 14 9.43 -0.62 4.09
CA PRO A 14 10.49 0.22 3.51
C PRO A 14 10.09 0.83 2.17
N PHE A 15 9.48 0.07 1.27
CA PHE A 15 9.05 0.59 -0.02
C PHE A 15 7.99 1.69 0.13
N CYS A 16 6.97 1.46 0.96
CA CYS A 16 5.92 2.45 1.21
C CYS A 16 6.47 3.75 1.82
N SER A 17 7.50 3.66 2.67
CA SER A 17 8.13 4.82 3.32
C SER A 17 8.93 5.73 2.38
N LEU A 18 9.23 5.29 1.15
CA LEU A 18 10.03 6.06 0.18
C LEU A 18 9.33 7.34 -0.29
N CYS A 19 8.00 7.36 -0.27
CA CYS A 19 7.20 8.46 -0.78
C CYS A 19 6.83 9.42 0.35
N HIS A 20 7.07 10.73 0.15
CA HIS A 20 6.73 11.75 1.15
C HIS A 20 5.24 11.79 1.50
N VAL A 21 4.39 11.35 0.57
CA VAL A 21 2.93 11.38 0.71
C VAL A 21 2.43 10.30 1.67
N MET A 22 3.25 9.28 1.94
CA MET A 22 2.98 8.19 2.88
C MET A 22 3.44 8.52 4.31
N LYS A 23 4.02 9.70 4.55
CA LYS A 23 4.58 10.06 5.86
C LYS A 23 3.56 9.99 7.01
N PRO A 24 2.30 10.48 6.86
CA PRO A 24 1.29 10.35 7.90
C PRO A 24 0.97 8.88 8.24
N GLU A 25 0.83 8.04 7.23
CA GLU A 25 0.49 6.63 7.35
C GLU A 25 1.64 5.83 7.95
N TYR A 26 2.88 6.10 7.52
CA TYR A 26 4.08 5.49 8.10
C TYR A 26 4.24 5.88 9.57
N THR A 27 3.97 7.14 9.92
CA THR A 27 3.99 7.60 11.33
C THR A 27 2.93 6.86 12.15
N ALA A 28 1.71 6.71 11.62
CA ALA A 28 0.65 5.98 12.29
C ALA A 28 1.00 4.48 12.45
N TYR A 29 1.61 3.89 11.42
CA TYR A 29 2.12 2.51 11.45
C TYR A 29 3.13 2.30 12.59
N GLU A 30 4.15 3.17 12.72
CA GLU A 30 5.19 3.06 13.75
C GLU A 30 4.62 3.11 15.18
N HIS A 31 3.57 3.89 15.40
CA HIS A 31 2.91 4.04 16.71
C HIS A 31 1.77 3.03 16.94
N SER A 32 1.53 2.10 16.01
CA SER A 32 0.47 1.11 16.12
C SER A 32 0.95 -0.22 16.69
N PRO A 33 0.05 -1.08 17.20
CA PRO A 33 0.35 -2.47 17.52
C PRO A 33 0.83 -3.31 16.31
N HIS A 34 0.66 -2.79 15.09
CA HIS A 34 1.00 -3.45 13.84
C HIS A 34 2.36 -3.02 13.27
N SER A 35 3.18 -2.28 14.01
CA SER A 35 4.50 -1.76 13.57
C SER A 35 5.56 -2.82 13.22
N ARG A 36 5.19 -4.11 13.23
CA ARG A 36 6.05 -5.27 12.96
C ARG A 36 5.54 -6.16 11.82
N VAL A 37 4.48 -5.75 11.12
CA VAL A 37 3.96 -6.47 9.95
C VAL A 37 4.05 -5.59 8.72
N GLU A 38 4.39 -6.17 7.57
CA GLU A 38 4.49 -5.40 6.33
C GLU A 38 3.14 -4.79 5.94
N CYS A 39 3.15 -3.56 5.40
CA CYS A 39 1.93 -2.86 4.97
C CYS A 39 1.03 -3.72 4.06
N GLY A 40 1.63 -4.42 3.10
CA GLY A 40 0.95 -5.28 2.14
C GLY A 40 0.20 -6.46 2.75
N THR A 41 0.61 -6.92 3.94
CA THR A 41 -0.06 -8.02 4.66
C THR A 41 -1.56 -7.75 4.81
N CYS A 42 -1.92 -6.50 5.13
CA CYS A 42 -3.29 -6.07 5.29
C CYS A 42 -3.82 -5.30 4.07
N HIS A 43 -3.01 -4.44 3.45
CA HIS A 43 -3.49 -3.52 2.40
C HIS A 43 -3.54 -4.12 0.99
N VAL A 44 -2.79 -5.19 0.73
CA VAL A 44 -2.81 -5.92 -0.55
C VAL A 44 -3.46 -7.28 -0.37
N GLY A 45 -3.11 -7.97 0.71
CA GLY A 45 -3.59 -9.29 1.05
C GLY A 45 -2.67 -10.40 0.52
N PRO A 46 -2.82 -11.62 1.05
CA PRO A 46 -1.90 -12.71 0.75
C PRO A 46 -2.04 -13.21 -0.70
N GLY A 47 -0.90 -13.56 -1.29
CA GLY A 47 -0.81 -14.30 -2.54
C GLY A 47 -0.71 -13.44 -3.81
N VAL A 48 -0.13 -14.03 -4.85
CA VAL A 48 0.22 -13.35 -6.11
C VAL A 48 -0.99 -12.73 -6.81
N MET A 49 -2.16 -13.37 -6.74
CA MET A 49 -3.36 -12.85 -7.40
C MET A 49 -3.87 -11.56 -6.75
N ALA A 50 -3.77 -11.45 -5.42
CA ALA A 50 -4.13 -10.22 -4.70
C ALA A 50 -3.14 -9.10 -5.04
N ALA A 51 -1.84 -9.40 -5.05
CA ALA A 51 -0.77 -8.50 -5.47
C ALA A 51 -0.99 -7.94 -6.88
N VAL A 52 -1.23 -8.81 -7.86
CA VAL A 52 -1.46 -8.39 -9.25
C VAL A 52 -2.72 -7.54 -9.37
N LYS A 53 -3.82 -7.95 -8.74
CA LYS A 53 -5.08 -7.20 -8.76
C LYS A 53 -4.89 -5.79 -8.18
N ALA A 54 -4.28 -5.68 -7.00
CA ALA A 54 -4.03 -4.39 -6.36
C ALA A 54 -3.16 -3.47 -7.22
N LYS A 55 -2.15 -4.01 -7.91
CA LYS A 55 -1.28 -3.21 -8.80
C LYS A 55 -2.01 -2.72 -10.05
N ILE A 56 -2.88 -3.52 -10.65
CA ILE A 56 -3.71 -3.11 -11.79
C ILE A 56 -4.70 -2.02 -11.37
N GLU A 57 -5.40 -2.21 -10.25
CA GLU A 57 -6.37 -1.23 -9.74
C GLU A 57 -5.72 0.12 -9.41
N ASN A 58 -4.45 0.11 -9.02
CA ASN A 58 -3.69 1.30 -8.65
C ASN A 58 -2.72 1.80 -9.74
N ALA A 59 -2.74 1.22 -10.94
CA ALA A 59 -1.83 1.59 -12.03
C ALA A 59 -1.93 3.08 -12.43
N ARG A 60 -3.10 3.71 -12.20
CA ARG A 60 -3.32 5.14 -12.46
C ARG A 60 -2.37 6.07 -11.72
N TYR A 61 -1.85 5.64 -10.57
CA TYR A 61 -0.96 6.47 -9.76
C TYR A 61 0.42 6.69 -10.38
N VAL A 62 0.78 5.91 -11.42
CA VAL A 62 1.99 6.11 -12.22
C VAL A 62 2.01 7.48 -12.91
N TRP A 63 0.86 8.05 -13.23
CA TRP A 63 0.77 9.40 -13.81
C TRP A 63 0.15 10.44 -12.87
N VAL A 64 -0.77 10.04 -11.97
CA VAL A 64 -1.39 10.97 -11.02
C VAL A 64 -0.38 11.63 -10.09
N TYR A 65 0.56 10.87 -9.53
CA TYR A 65 1.55 11.42 -8.60
C TYR A 65 2.59 12.34 -9.25
N PRO A 66 3.30 11.96 -10.33
CA PRO A 66 4.30 12.85 -10.93
C PRO A 66 3.68 14.12 -11.54
N LEU A 67 2.44 14.06 -12.01
CA LEU A 67 1.72 15.22 -12.55
C LEU A 67 0.98 16.05 -11.49
N ASN A 68 1.06 15.65 -10.21
CA ASN A 68 0.40 16.32 -9.10
C ASN A 68 -1.14 16.43 -9.26
N LEU A 69 -1.76 15.43 -9.90
CA LEU A 69 -3.19 15.39 -10.22
C LEU A 69 -4.02 14.71 -9.12
N TYR A 70 -3.84 15.11 -7.87
CA TYR A 70 -4.53 14.52 -6.72
C TYR A 70 -4.92 15.57 -5.68
N GLU A 71 -5.99 15.29 -4.95
CA GLU A 71 -6.48 16.11 -3.85
C GLU A 71 -5.56 16.02 -2.63
N ARG A 72 -5.47 17.12 -1.87
CA ARG A 72 -4.68 17.21 -0.64
C ARG A 72 -5.60 17.69 0.49
N PRO A 73 -5.68 16.98 1.64
CA PRO A 73 -4.99 15.72 1.95
C PRO A 73 -5.51 14.54 1.11
N ILE A 74 -4.68 13.50 0.91
CA ILE A 74 -5.13 12.30 0.19
C ILE A 74 -6.25 11.65 1.00
N PRO A 75 -7.44 11.42 0.41
CA PRO A 75 -8.52 10.76 1.11
C PRO A 75 -8.18 9.30 1.36
N SER A 76 -8.55 8.81 2.55
CA SER A 76 -8.47 7.40 2.90
C SER A 76 -9.31 6.57 1.92
N PRO A 77 -8.72 5.61 1.18
CA PRO A 77 -9.49 4.73 0.29
C PRO A 77 -10.30 3.69 1.09
N ILE A 78 -9.91 3.44 2.34
CA ILE A 78 -10.64 2.58 3.27
C ILE A 78 -11.79 3.37 3.89
N THR A 79 -12.98 3.23 3.30
CA THR A 79 -14.27 3.67 3.86
C THR A 79 -14.92 2.59 4.73
N SER A 80 -14.48 1.33 4.57
CA SER A 80 -14.83 0.21 5.45
C SER A 80 -13.69 -0.81 5.46
N LEU A 81 -13.48 -1.48 6.60
CA LEU A 81 -12.54 -2.59 6.70
C LEU A 81 -13.21 -3.85 6.11
N ARG A 82 -12.44 -4.66 5.35
CA ARG A 82 -12.92 -5.98 4.92
C ARG A 82 -13.26 -6.81 6.17
N PRO A 83 -14.39 -7.55 6.20
CA PRO A 83 -14.72 -8.43 7.31
C PRO A 83 -13.61 -9.47 7.53
N THR A 84 -13.13 -9.62 8.77
CA THR A 84 -12.07 -10.58 9.14
C THR A 84 -12.56 -12.04 9.24
N THR A 85 -13.70 -12.36 8.63
CA THR A 85 -14.22 -13.73 8.55
C THR A 85 -14.16 -14.22 7.11
N GLN A 86 -13.06 -14.88 6.78
CA GLN A 86 -13.02 -16.01 5.86
C GLN A 86 -11.85 -16.93 6.24
#